data_AF-A0A954YFY6-F1
#
_entry.id   AF-A0A954YFY6-F1
#
_cell.length_a   1.000
_cell.length_b   1.000
_cell.length_c   1.000
_cell.angle_alpha   90.00
_cell.angle_beta   90.00
_cell.angle_gamma   90.00
#
_symmetry.space_group_name_H-M   'P 1'
#
loop_
_entity.id
_entity.type
_entity.pdbx_description
1 polymer ?
#
loop_
_entity_poly.entity_id
_entity_poly.type
_entity_poly.pdbx_seq_one_letter_code
_entity_poly.pdbx_strand_id
1 'polypeptide(L)'
;MLVTLFVLTTALAVSVPADQAAAQDLAERAITGPNPTLPHCLVTLKEEVAVPAQEPGVLVTLDVEEGSRVAPDQEIGRIDDSQPQIQRTLAEIKQSSAEEAHKNDVNIRYSKAAYLVAEQ
;
A
#
# COMPACT_ATOMS: atom_id res chain seq x y z
N MET A 1 35.06 -20.28 -44.01
CA MET A 1 34.51 -21.60 -44.43
C MET A 1 33.28 -21.83 -43.59
N LEU A 2 32.03 -21.68 -44.03
CA LEU A 2 31.37 -22.16 -45.25
C LEU A 2 30.08 -21.29 -45.40
N VAL A 3 30.07 -20.22 -46.20
CA VAL A 3 29.57 -20.18 -47.60
C VAL A 3 28.07 -20.53 -47.72
N THR A 4 27.25 -19.47 -47.69
CA THR A 4 26.14 -19.13 -48.63
C THR A 4 25.24 -20.25 -49.17
N LEU A 5 23.97 -20.25 -48.76
CA LEU A 5 22.79 -20.58 -49.60
C LEU A 5 21.53 -20.28 -48.76
N PHE A 6 20.96 -19.07 -48.77
CA PHE A 6 19.75 -18.80 -49.55
C PHE A 6 19.48 -17.28 -49.50
N VAL A 7 20.09 -16.54 -50.44
CA VAL A 7 19.57 -15.25 -50.89
C VAL A 7 18.80 -15.55 -52.18
N LEU A 8 17.70 -14.82 -52.43
CA LEU A 8 16.76 -14.90 -53.58
C LEU A 8 15.74 -16.06 -53.47
N THR A 9 14.41 -15.91 -53.49
CA THR A 9 13.48 -14.89 -54.01
C THR A 9 12.08 -15.15 -53.43
N THR A 10 11.44 -14.16 -52.81
CA THR A 10 10.18 -13.56 -53.29
C THR A 10 9.95 -12.30 -52.49
N ALA A 11 10.22 -11.16 -53.14
CA ALA A 11 9.67 -9.88 -52.76
C ALA A 11 8.15 -9.98 -52.81
N LEU A 12 7.51 -10.31 -51.68
CA LEU A 12 6.15 -9.86 -51.45
C LEU A 12 6.29 -8.47 -50.84
N ALA A 13 6.09 -7.47 -51.71
CA ALA A 13 5.82 -6.11 -51.30
C ALA A 13 4.70 -6.15 -50.25
N VAL A 14 5.07 -6.04 -48.98
CA VAL A 14 4.16 -5.48 -47.99
C VAL A 14 4.04 -4.02 -48.40
N SER A 15 3.04 -3.75 -49.24
CA SER A 15 2.52 -2.42 -49.46
C SER A 15 1.95 -1.96 -48.13
N VAL A 16 2.83 -1.47 -47.26
CA VAL A 16 2.44 -0.51 -46.24
C VAL A 16 1.73 0.59 -47.03
N PRO A 17 0.43 0.83 -46.81
CA PRO A 17 -0.22 1.95 -47.47
C PRO A 17 0.58 3.19 -47.06
N ALA A 18 1.00 4.00 -48.03
CA ALA A 18 1.69 5.28 -47.79
C ALA A 18 0.90 6.21 -46.83
N ASP A 19 -0.36 5.86 -46.57
CA ASP A 19 -1.25 6.41 -45.56
C ASP A 19 -0.75 6.25 -44.11
N GLN A 20 -0.07 5.14 -43.78
CA GLN A 20 0.48 4.90 -42.43
C GLN A 20 1.76 5.69 -42.17
N ALA A 21 2.58 5.94 -43.20
CA ALA A 21 3.78 6.77 -43.07
C ALA A 21 3.42 8.25 -42.81
N ALA A 22 2.34 8.75 -43.42
CA ALA A 22 1.83 10.10 -43.15
C ALA A 22 1.20 10.22 -41.75
N ALA A 23 0.50 9.18 -41.28
CA ALA A 23 -0.04 9.13 -39.93
C ALA A 23 1.06 9.11 -38.85
N GLN A 24 2.18 8.42 -39.11
CA GLN A 24 3.34 8.40 -38.22
C GLN A 24 4.12 9.73 -38.23
N ASP A 25 4.28 10.40 -39.38
CA ASP A 25 4.96 11.72 -39.46
C ASP A 25 4.15 12.84 -38.78
N LEU A 26 2.81 12.80 -38.84
CA LEU A 26 1.94 13.72 -38.09
C LEU A 26 1.99 13.46 -36.58
N ALA A 27 2.04 12.19 -36.17
CA ALA A 27 2.18 11.80 -34.78
C ALA A 27 3.55 12.21 -34.22
N GLU A 28 4.64 12.04 -34.96
CA GLU A 28 6.02 12.39 -34.57
C GLU A 28 6.25 13.93 -34.56
N ARG A 29 5.65 14.66 -35.51
CA ARG A 29 5.66 16.14 -35.52
C ARG A 29 4.86 16.76 -34.38
N ALA A 30 3.84 16.07 -33.87
CA ALA A 30 3.12 16.50 -32.67
C ALA A 30 4.00 16.42 -31.40
N ILE A 31 5.07 15.62 -31.42
CA ILE A 31 6.02 15.47 -30.30
C ILE A 31 7.21 16.44 -30.41
N THR A 32 7.48 16.98 -31.61
CA THR A 32 8.65 17.86 -31.91
C THR A 32 8.25 19.30 -32.28
N GLY A 33 6.97 19.65 -32.20
CA GLY A 33 6.48 21.01 -32.40
C GLY A 33 6.61 21.90 -31.15
N PRO A 34 6.53 23.24 -31.29
CA PRO A 34 6.46 24.13 -30.13
C PRO A 34 5.33 23.69 -29.19
N ASN A 35 5.61 23.69 -27.88
CA ASN A 35 4.71 23.20 -26.82
C ASN A 35 3.25 23.55 -27.13
N PRO A 36 2.36 22.56 -27.36
CA PRO A 36 0.98 22.82 -27.72
C PRO A 36 0.31 23.62 -26.59
N THR A 37 -0.05 24.87 -26.88
CA THR A 37 -0.77 25.75 -25.96
C THR A 37 -2.26 25.61 -26.23
N LEU A 38 -3.00 25.15 -25.22
CA LEU A 38 -4.46 25.10 -25.26
C LEU A 38 -5.00 26.32 -24.50
N PRO A 39 -5.46 27.38 -25.21
CA PRO A 39 -6.12 28.49 -24.55
C PRO A 39 -7.51 28.06 -24.04
N HIS A 40 -7.88 28.52 -22.85
CA HIS A 40 -9.20 28.28 -22.22
C HIS A 40 -9.52 26.84 -21.80
N CYS A 41 -8.56 26.11 -21.21
CA CYS A 41 -8.83 24.84 -20.57
C CYS A 41 -9.31 25.01 -19.11
N LEU A 42 -10.40 24.34 -18.77
CA LEU A 42 -10.82 24.14 -17.38
C LEU A 42 -10.07 22.94 -16.80
N VAL A 43 -9.27 23.17 -15.76
CA VAL A 43 -8.59 22.10 -15.03
C VAL A 43 -9.45 21.75 -13.82
N THR A 44 -9.79 20.47 -13.69
CA THR A 44 -10.49 19.93 -12.52
C THR A 44 -9.57 18.97 -11.78
N LEU A 45 -9.78 18.83 -10.47
CA LEU A 45 -9.12 17.80 -9.67
C LEU A 45 -9.52 16.43 -10.21
N LYS A 46 -8.54 15.55 -10.42
CA LYS A 46 -8.80 14.16 -10.85
C LYS A 46 -9.47 13.37 -9.72
N GLU A 47 -9.02 13.59 -8.50
CA GLU A 47 -9.45 12.89 -7.30
C GLU A 47 -9.35 13.86 -6.11
N GLU A 48 -10.41 13.89 -5.32
CA GLU A 48 -10.52 14.71 -4.12
C GLU A 48 -11.11 13.82 -3.03
N VAL A 49 -10.40 13.70 -1.91
CA VAL A 49 -10.77 12.81 -0.81
C VAL A 49 -10.65 13.58 0.49
N ALA A 50 -11.73 13.59 1.27
CA ALA A 50 -11.68 14.06 2.65
C ALA A 50 -11.05 12.96 3.52
N VAL A 51 -10.10 13.33 4.38
CA VAL A 51 -9.41 12.41 5.30
C VAL A 51 -9.99 12.59 6.71
N PRO A 52 -11.07 11.86 7.08
CA PRO A 52 -11.65 11.94 8.41
C PRO A 52 -10.84 11.14 9.43
N ALA A 53 -10.90 11.55 10.69
CA ALA A 53 -10.49 10.71 11.80
C ALA A 53 -11.47 9.54 11.98
N GLN A 54 -10.94 8.34 12.28
CA GLN A 54 -11.76 7.15 12.52
C GLN A 54 -12.36 7.11 13.93
N GLU A 55 -11.65 7.69 14.90
CA GLU A 55 -12.09 7.76 16.29
C GLU A 55 -12.30 9.22 16.71
N PRO A 56 -13.35 9.51 17.50
CA PRO A 56 -13.54 10.83 18.07
C PRO A 56 -12.50 11.08 19.17
N GLY A 57 -11.86 12.24 19.14
CA GLY A 57 -10.93 12.64 20.18
C GLY A 57 -10.35 14.03 19.94
N VAL A 58 -9.43 14.43 20.82
CA VAL A 58 -8.73 15.71 20.73
C VAL A 58 -7.46 15.54 19.90
N LEU A 59 -7.25 16.41 18.92
CA LEU A 59 -6.01 16.45 18.14
C LEU A 59 -4.86 16.96 19.03
N VAL A 60 -3.80 16.17 19.12
CA VAL A 60 -2.58 16.48 19.90
C VAL A 60 -1.52 17.09 18.99
N THR A 61 -1.36 16.56 17.77
CA THR A 61 -0.43 17.08 16.77
C THR A 61 -1.06 17.14 15.39
N LEU A 62 -0.65 18.14 14.61
CA LEU A 62 -0.92 18.27 13.18
C LEU A 62 0.42 18.64 12.52
N ASP A 63 1.00 17.68 11.81
CA ASP A 63 2.39 17.73 11.34
C ASP A 63 2.49 18.23 9.89
N VAL A 64 1.40 18.78 9.34
CA VAL A 64 1.28 19.20 7.95
C VAL A 64 0.65 20.58 7.84
N GLU A 65 1.26 21.43 7.00
CA GLU A 65 0.75 22.75 6.66
C GLU A 65 -0.05 22.72 5.34
N GLU A 66 -0.96 23.68 5.17
CA GLU A 66 -1.77 23.81 3.96
C GLU A 66 -0.89 23.95 2.70
N GLY A 67 -1.23 23.21 1.64
CA GLY A 67 -0.46 23.18 0.39
C GLY A 67 0.75 22.24 0.41
N SER A 68 1.03 21.56 1.52
CA SER A 68 2.09 20.55 1.60
C SER A 68 1.72 19.29 0.82
N ARG A 69 2.73 18.67 0.18
CA ARG A 69 2.59 17.38 -0.49
C ARG A 69 2.76 16.26 0.55
N VAL A 70 1.76 15.41 0.67
CA VAL A 70 1.79 14.21 1.53
C VAL A 70 1.90 12.94 0.70
N ALA A 71 2.57 11.93 1.23
CA ALA A 71 2.60 10.59 0.65
C ALA A 71 1.40 9.75 1.14
N PRO A 72 1.04 8.67 0.43
CA PRO A 72 0.12 7.67 0.96
C PRO A 72 0.63 7.12 2.30
N ASP A 73 -0.28 6.84 3.23
CA ASP A 73 -0.02 6.29 4.57
C ASP A 73 0.85 7.18 5.49
N GLN A 74 1.14 8.41 5.07
CA GLN A 74 1.84 9.36 5.92
C GLN A 74 0.94 9.81 7.07
N GLU A 75 1.48 9.80 8.29
CA GLU A 75 0.81 10.36 9.45
C GLU A 75 0.76 11.88 9.35
N ILE A 76 -0.45 12.43 9.23
CA ILE A 76 -0.70 13.88 9.07
C ILE A 76 -0.98 14.54 10.43
N GLY A 77 -1.50 13.77 11.38
CA GLY A 77 -1.77 14.23 12.73
C GLY A 77 -2.19 13.09 13.64
N ARG A 78 -2.06 13.32 14.95
CA ARG A 78 -2.32 12.34 15.99
C ARG A 78 -3.41 12.82 16.95
N ILE A 79 -4.36 11.95 17.24
CA ILE A 79 -5.36 12.13 18.30
C ILE A 79 -4.79 11.61 19.62
N ASP A 80 -5.23 12.15 20.75
CA ASP A 80 -4.89 11.61 22.07
C ASP A 80 -5.35 10.15 22.19
N ASP A 81 -4.40 9.23 22.03
CA ASP A 81 -4.59 7.78 22.06
C ASP A 81 -4.17 7.18 23.42
N SER A 82 -3.94 8.01 24.44
CA SER A 82 -3.46 7.55 25.76
C SER A 82 -4.36 6.48 26.39
N GLN A 83 -5.68 6.65 26.32
CA GLN A 83 -6.63 5.68 26.85
C GLN A 83 -6.63 4.35 26.06
N PRO A 84 -6.78 4.35 24.71
CA PRO A 84 -6.62 3.14 23.91
C PRO A 84 -5.31 2.40 24.17
N GLN A 85 -4.18 3.10 24.29
CA GLN A 85 -2.88 2.48 24.51
C GLN A 85 -2.78 1.77 25.87
N ILE A 86 -3.32 2.39 26.93
CA ILE A 86 -3.38 1.77 28.25
C ILE A 86 -4.29 0.53 28.24
N GLN A 87 -5.44 0.61 27.57
CA GLN A 87 -6.37 -0.52 27.46
C GLN A 87 -5.74 -1.69 26.70
N ARG A 88 -5.02 -1.41 25.60
CA ARG A 88 -4.25 -2.40 24.86
C ARG A 88 -3.23 -3.08 25.76
N THR A 89 -2.42 -2.30 26.46
CA THR A 89 -1.40 -2.81 27.39
C THR A 89 -2.04 -3.69 28.47
N LEU A 90 -3.18 -3.28 29.02
CA LEU A 90 -3.91 -4.06 30.03
C LEU A 90 -4.42 -5.39 29.45
N ALA A 91 -4.90 -5.39 28.21
CA ALA A 91 -5.34 -6.61 27.53
C ALA A 91 -4.17 -7.58 27.28
N GLU A 92 -3.01 -7.08 26.87
CA GLU A 92 -1.79 -7.87 26.67
C GLU A 92 -1.28 -8.49 27.99
N ILE A 93 -1.31 -7.73 29.09
CA ILE A 93 -0.97 -8.24 30.43
C ILE A 93 -1.96 -9.31 30.88
N LYS A 94 -3.26 -9.11 30.68
CA LYS A 94 -4.27 -10.11 31.02
C LYS A 94 -4.10 -11.39 30.22
N GLN A 95 -3.82 -11.26 28.92
CA GLN A 95 -3.58 -12.41 28.04
C GLN A 95 -2.36 -13.21 28.52
N SER A 96 -1.22 -12.55 28.73
CA SER A 96 0.00 -13.22 29.21
C SER A 96 -0.19 -13.88 30.58
N SER A 97 -0.87 -13.22 31.52
CA SER A 97 -1.17 -13.83 32.82
C SER A 97 -2.07 -15.06 32.70
N ALA A 98 -3.05 -15.05 31.79
CA ALA A 98 -3.90 -16.20 31.53
C ALA A 98 -3.14 -17.36 30.88
N GLU A 99 -2.22 -17.06 29.96
CA GLU A 99 -1.34 -18.06 29.34
C GLU A 99 -0.43 -18.72 30.38
N GLU A 100 0.18 -17.95 31.28
CA GLU A 100 1.02 -18.49 32.35
C GLU A 100 0.22 -19.30 33.37
N ALA A 101 -0.98 -18.85 33.72
CA ALA A 101 -1.89 -19.61 34.56
C ALA A 101 -2.32 -20.94 33.90
N HIS A 102 -2.54 -20.94 32.58
CA HIS A 102 -2.87 -22.14 31.82
C HIS A 102 -1.71 -23.15 31.78
N LYS A 103 -0.48 -22.67 31.59
CA LYS A 103 0.73 -23.51 31.58
C LYS A 103 1.08 -24.06 32.98
N ASN A 104 0.58 -23.43 34.04
CA ASN A 104 0.90 -23.79 35.41
C ASN A 104 0.12 -25.05 35.86
N ASP A 105 0.84 -26.17 35.96
CA ASP A 105 0.32 -27.48 36.37
C ASP A 105 0.34 -27.73 37.89
N VAL A 106 0.72 -26.74 38.70
CA VAL A 106 0.93 -26.90 40.15
C VAL A 106 -0.32 -27.42 40.85
N ASN A 107 -1.50 -26.94 40.48
CA ASN A 107 -2.77 -27.40 41.06
C ASN A 107 -2.98 -28.90 40.80
N ILE A 108 -2.65 -29.39 39.59
CA ILE A 108 -2.79 -30.80 39.24
C ILE A 108 -1.82 -31.65 40.07
N ARG A 109 -0.56 -31.21 40.19
CA ARG A 109 0.45 -31.92 40.99
C ARG A 109 0.09 -31.96 42.47
N TYR A 110 -0.40 -30.84 43.02
CA TYR A 110 -0.86 -30.76 44.39
C TYR A 110 -2.05 -31.70 44.66
N SER A 111 -3.08 -31.68 43.80
CA SER A 111 -4.24 -32.58 43.93
C SER A 111 -3.84 -34.06 43.87
N LYS A 112 -2.91 -34.43 42.98
CA LYS A 112 -2.38 -35.81 42.91
C LYS A 112 -1.65 -36.21 44.19
N ALA A 113 -0.79 -35.34 44.71
CA ALA A 113 -0.05 -35.60 45.94
C ALA A 113 -0.98 -35.73 47.15
N ALA A 114 -1.97 -34.85 47.28
CA ALA A 114 -2.95 -34.91 48.36
C ALA A 114 -3.79 -36.21 48.33
N TYR A 115 -4.20 -36.66 47.15
CA TYR A 115 -4.89 -37.94 46.98
C TYR A 115 -4.03 -39.12 47.47
N LEU A 116 -2.76 -39.17 47.06
CA LEU A 116 -1.84 -40.25 47.45
C LEU A 116 -1.60 -40.32 48.97
N VAL A 117 -1.55 -39.18 49.65
CA VAL A 117 -1.41 -39.11 51.11
C VAL A 117 -2.69 -39.55 51.83
N ALA A 118 -3.86 -39.31 51.25
CA ALA A 118 -5.14 -39.70 51.84
C ALA A 118 -5.44 -41.21 51.73
N GLU A 119 -4.78 -41.91 50.80
CA GLU A 119 -4.93 -43.36 50.58
C GLU A 119 -3.92 -44.20 51.39
N GLN A 120 -2.93 -43.55 52.02
CA GLN A 120 -1.97 -44.16 52.96
C GLN A 120 -2.50 -44.18 54.40
#